data_AF-A0A165JH66-F1
#
_entry.id   AF-A0A165JH66-F1
#
_cell.length_a   1.000
_cell.length_b   1.000
_cell.length_c   1.000
_cell.angle_alpha   90.00
_cell.angle_beta   90.00
_cell.angle_gamma   90.00
#
_symmetry.space_group_name_H-M   'P 1'
#
loop_
_entity.id
_entity.type
_entity.pdbx_description
1 polymer ?
#
loop_
_entity_poly.entity_id
_entity_poly.type
_entity_poly.pdbx_seq_one_letter_code
_entity_poly.pdbx_strand_id
1 'polypeptide(L)'
;WRYLAEGFPGQDNSARPLNKDFVLNQPVYQGASVLLTRRNFGCGSSREHAPWALMDFGFKAIIAPSFADIFYNNCFKNGLLPIVLSEDNVEALFQAVNGKEGYRITIDLEGQQVIPETGEPLPFEIDEFRKHCLLNGLDEIGLTLNEADAIRAYEKGRMEREPWVFADH
;
A
#
# COMPACT_ATOMS: atom_id res chain seq x y z
N TRP A 1 -1.98 -20.28 9.76
CA TRP A 1 -0.77 -19.54 10.16
C TRP A 1 0.35 -19.83 9.16
N ARG A 2 1.29 -18.91 8.91
CA ARG A 2 2.36 -19.09 7.89
C ARG A 2 3.40 -20.15 8.26
N TYR A 3 3.72 -20.29 9.54
CA TYR A 3 4.66 -21.30 10.05
C TYR A 3 3.89 -22.34 10.87
N LEU A 4 4.37 -23.58 10.87
CA LEU A 4 3.79 -24.67 11.68
C LEU A 4 4.19 -24.56 13.15
N ALA A 5 5.37 -24.01 13.43
CA ALA A 5 5.85 -23.76 14.78
C ALA A 5 5.39 -22.39 15.29
N GLU A 6 5.15 -22.26 16.60
CA GLU A 6 4.93 -20.98 17.26
C GLU A 6 6.20 -20.11 17.23
N GLY A 7 6.06 -18.78 17.26
CA GLY A 7 7.19 -17.86 17.11
C GLY A 7 7.45 -17.08 18.38
N PHE A 8 8.71 -17.00 18.79
CA PHE A 8 9.12 -16.17 19.93
C PHE A 8 9.87 -14.91 19.47
N PRO A 9 9.78 -13.79 20.21
CA PRO A 9 10.54 -12.57 19.91
C PRO A 9 12.04 -12.85 19.85
N GLY A 10 12.74 -12.33 18.83
CA GLY A 10 14.19 -12.52 18.63
C GLY A 10 14.60 -13.82 17.94
N GLN A 11 13.64 -14.67 17.56
CA GLN A 11 13.93 -15.94 16.90
C GLN A 11 14.01 -15.76 15.38
N ASP A 12 15.12 -16.19 14.78
CA ASP A 12 15.27 -16.22 13.33
C ASP A 12 14.19 -17.11 12.71
N ASN A 13 13.42 -16.54 11.79
CA ASN A 13 12.31 -17.21 11.13
C ASN A 13 12.74 -17.99 9.87
N SER A 14 13.99 -17.83 9.41
CA SER A 14 14.52 -18.46 8.20
C SER A 14 14.48 -20.00 8.26
N ALA A 15 14.66 -20.57 9.46
CA ALA A 15 14.67 -22.02 9.70
C ALA A 15 13.29 -22.59 10.11
N ARG A 16 12.25 -21.77 10.21
CA ARG A 16 10.95 -22.22 10.73
C ARG A 16 10.18 -23.03 9.67
N PRO A 17 9.61 -24.19 10.02
CA PRO A 17 8.87 -25.01 9.07
C PRO A 17 7.66 -24.23 8.52
N LEU A 18 7.62 -24.05 7.20
CA LEU A 18 6.52 -23.39 6.53
C LEU A 18 5.27 -24.27 6.52
N ASN A 19 4.13 -23.65 6.79
CA ASN A 19 2.84 -24.30 6.63
C ASN A 19 2.47 -24.34 5.14
N LYS A 20 2.51 -25.52 4.51
CA LYS A 20 2.23 -25.68 3.08
C LYS A 20 0.76 -25.41 2.70
N ASP A 21 -0.15 -25.47 3.66
CA ASP A 21 -1.57 -25.15 3.46
C ASP A 21 -1.83 -23.63 3.45
N PHE A 22 -0.84 -22.82 3.86
CA PHE A 22 -0.94 -21.37 3.78
C PHE A 22 -0.67 -20.92 2.34
N VAL A 23 -1.63 -20.21 1.75
CA VAL A 23 -1.63 -19.81 0.33
C VAL A 23 -0.30 -19.16 -0.10
N LEU A 24 0.28 -18.25 0.70
CA LEU A 24 1.53 -17.57 0.34
C LEU A 24 2.80 -18.44 0.44
N ASN A 25 2.70 -19.66 0.96
CA ASN A 25 3.80 -20.63 0.94
C ASN A 25 3.73 -21.58 -0.25
N GLN A 26 2.65 -21.54 -1.05
CA GLN A 26 2.54 -22.37 -2.25
C GLN A 26 3.44 -21.81 -3.36
N PRO A 27 4.17 -22.67 -4.11
CA PRO A 27 5.11 -22.23 -5.14
C PRO A 27 4.48 -21.31 -6.19
N VAL A 28 3.21 -21.55 -6.53
CA VAL A 28 2.45 -20.80 -7.55
C VAL A 28 2.21 -19.33 -7.18
N TYR A 29 2.31 -18.97 -5.89
CA TYR A 29 2.13 -17.60 -5.41
C TYR A 29 3.46 -16.96 -4.96
N GLN A 30 4.61 -17.61 -5.19
CA GLN A 30 5.89 -16.98 -4.94
C GLN A 30 6.12 -15.80 -5.88
N GLY A 31 6.53 -14.66 -5.31
CA GLY A 31 6.67 -13.40 -6.05
C GLY A 31 5.36 -12.67 -6.31
N ALA A 32 4.26 -13.08 -5.67
CA ALA A 32 3.00 -12.35 -5.75
C ALA A 32 3.18 -10.90 -5.26
N SER A 33 2.80 -9.94 -6.12
CA SER A 33 2.91 -8.51 -5.84
C SER A 33 1.55 -7.83 -5.59
N VAL A 34 0.44 -8.56 -5.78
CA VAL A 34 -0.92 -8.07 -5.55
C VAL A 34 -1.63 -9.02 -4.59
N LEU A 35 -2.20 -8.48 -3.52
CA LEU A 35 -2.96 -9.24 -2.54
C LEU A 35 -4.47 -9.00 -2.73
N LEU A 36 -5.25 -10.05 -2.94
CA LEU A 36 -6.71 -9.98 -3.00
C LEU A 36 -7.30 -10.38 -1.64
N THR A 37 -8.18 -9.54 -1.07
CA THR A 37 -8.76 -9.76 0.26
C THR A 37 -10.26 -9.51 0.30
N ARG A 38 -10.87 -9.74 1.47
CA ARG A 38 -12.29 -9.50 1.72
C ARG A 38 -12.51 -8.21 2.50
N ARG A 39 -13.78 -7.91 2.81
CA ARG A 39 -14.23 -6.72 3.56
C ARG A 39 -13.44 -6.50 4.86
N ASN A 40 -13.33 -5.23 5.22
CA ASN A 40 -12.74 -4.75 6.47
C ASN A 40 -11.32 -5.29 6.69
N PHE A 41 -10.53 -5.32 5.62
CA PHE A 41 -9.14 -5.75 5.70
C PHE A 41 -8.32 -4.76 6.55
N GLY A 42 -7.44 -5.29 7.39
CA GLY A 42 -6.69 -4.49 8.36
C GLY A 42 -7.48 -4.13 9.62
N CYS A 43 -8.66 -4.70 9.85
CA CYS A 43 -9.42 -4.51 11.09
C CYS A 43 -8.57 -4.88 12.32
N GLY A 44 -8.49 -3.95 13.29
CA GLY A 44 -7.68 -4.10 14.50
C GLY A 44 -6.20 -3.79 14.34
N SER A 45 -5.71 -3.51 13.13
CA SER A 45 -4.33 -3.05 12.92
C SER A 45 -4.22 -1.55 13.18
N SER A 46 -3.95 -1.19 14.43
CA SER A 46 -3.52 0.17 14.78
C SER A 46 -2.00 0.38 14.60
N ARG A 47 -1.24 -0.71 14.39
CA ARG A 47 0.23 -0.70 14.32
C ARG A 47 0.70 -0.65 12.87
N GLU A 48 1.60 0.28 12.56
CA GLU A 48 2.25 0.46 11.23
C GLU A 48 3.00 -0.78 10.73
N HIS A 49 3.27 -1.74 11.62
CA HIS A 49 3.92 -3.00 11.28
C HIS A 49 3.12 -3.87 10.29
N ALA A 50 1.79 -3.68 10.19
CA ALA A 50 0.96 -4.49 9.30
C ALA A 50 1.24 -4.20 7.81
N PRO A 51 1.23 -2.93 7.34
CA PRO A 51 1.72 -2.58 6.00
C PRO A 51 3.17 -3.01 5.75
N TRP A 52 4.07 -2.83 6.72
CA TRP A 52 5.48 -3.23 6.58
C TRP A 52 5.63 -4.72 6.30
N ALA A 53 4.93 -5.58 7.03
CA ALA A 53 4.98 -7.02 6.81
C ALA A 53 4.49 -7.43 5.40
N LEU A 54 3.57 -6.67 4.81
CA LEU A 54 3.08 -6.92 3.45
C LEU A 54 4.09 -6.45 2.40
N MET A 55 4.75 -5.32 2.63
CA MET A 55 5.80 -4.82 1.73
C MET A 55 7.08 -5.64 1.81
N ASP A 56 7.50 -6.08 3.00
CA ASP A 56 8.63 -6.99 3.20
C ASP A 56 8.40 -8.33 2.48
N PHE A 57 7.13 -8.73 2.33
CA PHE A 57 6.77 -9.88 1.50
C PHE A 57 6.91 -9.60 -0.01
N GLY A 58 6.81 -8.34 -0.43
CA GLY A 58 6.88 -7.92 -1.82
C GLY A 58 5.54 -7.45 -2.41
N PHE A 59 4.48 -7.30 -1.60
CA PHE A 59 3.22 -6.74 -2.08
C PHE A 59 3.35 -5.25 -2.37
N LYS A 60 2.83 -4.84 -3.53
CA LYS A 60 2.76 -3.44 -3.98
C LYS A 60 1.34 -2.88 -3.93
N ALA A 61 0.34 -3.77 -3.97
CA ALA A 61 -1.05 -3.37 -3.91
C ALA A 61 -1.92 -4.42 -3.21
N ILE A 62 -3.03 -3.96 -2.63
CA ILE A 62 -4.06 -4.78 -2.01
C ILE A 62 -5.40 -4.41 -2.62
N ILE A 63 -6.20 -5.39 -3.02
CA ILE A 63 -7.53 -5.19 -3.56
C ILE A 63 -8.54 -5.75 -2.57
N ALA A 64 -9.50 -4.93 -2.12
CA ALA A 64 -10.53 -5.33 -1.17
C ALA A 64 -11.84 -4.56 -1.40
N PRO A 65 -12.99 -5.04 -0.90
CA PRO A 65 -14.21 -4.25 -0.91
C PRO A 65 -14.22 -3.10 0.11
N SER A 66 -13.44 -3.23 1.18
CA SER A 66 -13.25 -2.18 2.18
C SER A 66 -12.03 -2.45 3.05
N PHE A 67 -11.47 -1.38 3.61
CA PHE A 67 -10.34 -1.38 4.53
C PHE A 67 -10.72 -0.71 5.85
N ALA A 68 -10.01 -1.06 6.92
CA ALA A 68 -10.07 -0.26 8.14
C ALA A 68 -9.35 1.08 7.92
N ASP A 69 -9.93 2.19 8.39
CA ASP A 69 -9.45 3.55 8.07
C ASP A 69 -7.97 3.78 8.43
N ILE A 70 -7.55 3.31 9.60
CA ILE A 70 -6.15 3.44 10.06
C ILE A 70 -5.21 2.68 9.13
N PHE A 71 -5.57 1.43 8.79
CA PHE A 71 -4.77 0.61 7.89
C PHE A 71 -4.70 1.25 6.50
N TYR A 72 -5.82 1.72 5.97
CA TYR A 72 -5.91 2.38 4.67
C TYR A 72 -4.96 3.58 4.58
N ASN A 73 -4.94 4.44 5.61
CA ASN A 73 -4.04 5.59 5.66
C ASN A 73 -2.56 5.17 5.77
N ASN A 74 -2.27 4.17 6.62
CA ASN A 74 -0.90 3.68 6.78
C ASN A 74 -0.35 3.03 5.50
N CYS A 75 -1.18 2.44 4.65
CA CYS A 75 -0.73 1.91 3.37
C CYS A 75 -0.07 2.99 2.50
N PHE A 76 -0.71 4.15 2.35
CA PHE A 76 -0.19 5.24 1.51
C PHE A 76 1.13 5.80 2.02
N LYS A 77 1.24 5.99 3.35
CA LYS A 77 2.49 6.45 3.99
C LYS A 77 3.67 5.52 3.71
N ASN A 78 3.37 4.25 3.46
CA ASN A 78 4.37 3.23 3.27
C ASN A 78 4.63 2.92 1.79
N GLY A 79 3.90 3.53 0.85
CA GLY A 79 4.05 3.22 -0.57
C GLY A 79 3.27 1.98 -1.02
N LEU A 80 2.33 1.49 -0.19
CA LEU A 80 1.44 0.37 -0.51
C LEU A 80 0.11 0.93 -1.05
N LEU A 81 -0.38 0.41 -2.18
CA LEU A 81 -1.62 0.88 -2.80
C LEU A 81 -2.84 0.04 -2.37
N PRO A 82 -3.75 0.55 -1.51
CA PRO A 82 -5.03 -0.09 -1.24
C PRO A 82 -6.07 0.32 -2.29
N ILE A 83 -6.61 -0.66 -3.01
CA ILE A 83 -7.61 -0.50 -4.06
C ILE A 83 -8.96 -0.99 -3.55
N VAL A 84 -9.96 -0.12 -3.61
CA VAL A 84 -11.34 -0.45 -3.27
C VAL A 84 -12.12 -0.77 -4.54
N LEU A 85 -12.73 -1.95 -4.59
CA LEU A 85 -13.64 -2.38 -5.66
C LEU A 85 -14.97 -2.85 -5.07
N SER A 86 -16.01 -3.02 -5.89
CA SER A 86 -17.26 -3.64 -5.42
C SER A 86 -17.06 -5.09 -4.98
N GLU A 87 -17.94 -5.61 -4.11
CA GLU A 87 -17.89 -7.01 -3.69
C GLU A 87 -17.99 -7.98 -4.87
N ASP A 88 -18.84 -7.66 -5.85
CA ASP A 88 -19.01 -8.46 -7.07
C ASP A 88 -17.73 -8.51 -7.90
N ASN A 89 -17.04 -7.38 -8.06
CA ASN A 89 -15.77 -7.31 -8.78
C ASN A 89 -14.67 -8.10 -8.05
N VAL A 90 -14.60 -7.98 -6.73
CA VAL A 90 -13.65 -8.76 -5.91
C VAL A 90 -13.95 -10.25 -6.01
N GLU A 91 -15.22 -10.65 -5.96
CA GLU A 91 -15.61 -12.06 -6.13
C GLU A 91 -15.24 -12.59 -7.52
N ALA A 92 -15.49 -11.82 -8.59
CA ALA A 92 -15.09 -12.18 -9.94
C ALA A 92 -13.57 -12.39 -10.06
N LEU A 93 -12.76 -11.53 -9.42
CA LEU A 93 -11.31 -11.69 -9.36
C LEU A 93 -10.90 -12.96 -8.59
N PHE A 94 -11.57 -13.29 -7.48
CA PHE A 94 -11.30 -14.54 -6.75
C PHE A 94 -11.58 -15.77 -7.62
N GLN A 95 -12.69 -15.78 -8.36
CA GLN A 95 -13.03 -16.88 -9.26
C GLN A 95 -12.01 -17.00 -10.39
N ALA A 96 -11.56 -15.88 -10.97
CA ALA A 96 -10.54 -15.89 -12.02
C ALA A 96 -9.18 -16.43 -11.53
N VAL A 97 -8.74 -16.01 -10.34
CA VAL A 97 -7.48 -16.50 -9.72
C VAL A 97 -7.56 -17.98 -9.36
N ASN A 98 -8.70 -18.45 -8.85
CA ASN A 98 -8.90 -19.87 -8.53
C ASN A 98 -9.04 -20.75 -9.79
N GLY A 99 -9.54 -20.18 -10.90
CA GLY A 99 -9.71 -20.90 -12.17
C GLY A 99 -8.42 -21.10 -12.95
N LYS A 100 -7.35 -20.36 -12.63
CA LYS A 100 -6.07 -20.45 -13.34
C LYS A 100 -4.88 -20.20 -12.39
N GLU A 101 -4.05 -21.22 -12.20
CA GLU A 101 -2.77 -21.04 -11.50
C GLU A 101 -1.88 -20.02 -12.22
N GLY A 102 -1.26 -19.14 -11.44
CA GLY A 102 -0.40 -18.07 -11.98
C GLY A 102 -1.16 -16.95 -12.68
N TYR A 103 -2.46 -16.78 -12.41
CA TYR A 103 -3.28 -15.68 -12.92
C TYR A 103 -2.63 -14.32 -12.64
N ARG A 104 -2.62 -13.45 -13.65
CA ARG A 104 -2.00 -12.12 -13.55
C ARG A 104 -3.04 -11.02 -13.49
N ILE A 105 -2.75 -10.02 -12.68
CA ILE A 105 -3.51 -8.78 -12.60
C ILE A 105 -2.52 -7.65 -12.81
N THR A 106 -2.83 -6.75 -13.74
CA THR A 106 -2.08 -5.51 -13.93
C THR A 106 -2.81 -4.38 -13.21
N ILE A 107 -2.06 -3.52 -12.53
CA ILE A 107 -2.61 -2.33 -11.89
C ILE A 107 -2.02 -1.13 -12.61
N ASP A 108 -2.89 -0.40 -13.29
CA ASP A 108 -2.57 0.88 -13.89
C ASP A 108 -2.98 1.98 -12.91
N LEU A 109 -2.00 2.50 -12.17
CA LEU A 109 -2.22 3.62 -11.24
C LEU A 109 -2.47 4.94 -11.98
N GLU A 110 -1.88 5.13 -13.16
CA GLU A 110 -2.03 6.35 -13.94
C GLU A 110 -3.44 6.44 -14.55
N GLY A 111 -3.92 5.36 -15.15
CA GLY A 111 -5.29 5.20 -15.62
C GLY A 111 -6.33 4.90 -14.53
N GLN A 112 -5.88 4.59 -13.31
CA GLN A 112 -6.71 4.17 -12.16
C GLN A 112 -7.59 2.95 -12.45
N GLN A 113 -6.98 1.91 -13.00
CA GLN A 113 -7.67 0.67 -13.38
C GLN A 113 -6.94 -0.57 -12.89
N VAL A 114 -7.72 -1.54 -12.43
CA VAL A 114 -7.29 -2.93 -12.26
C VAL A 114 -7.63 -3.65 -13.55
N ILE A 115 -6.62 -4.20 -14.22
CA ILE A 115 -6.75 -4.89 -15.50
C ILE A 115 -6.53 -6.38 -15.25
N PRO A 116 -7.60 -7.19 -15.16
CA PRO A 116 -7.49 -8.64 -15.07
C PRO A 116 -6.88 -9.20 -16.36
N GLU A 117 -6.22 -10.36 -16.31
CA GLU A 117 -5.78 -11.05 -17.52
C GLU A 117 -6.94 -11.42 -18.45
N THR A 118 -8.13 -11.61 -17.88
CA THR A 118 -9.36 -11.97 -18.58
C THR A 118 -10.53 -11.16 -18.06
N GLY A 119 -11.22 -10.43 -18.94
CA GLY A 119 -12.37 -9.60 -18.58
C GLY A 119 -12.11 -8.11 -18.85
N GLU A 120 -13.04 -7.28 -18.42
CA GLU A 120 -12.95 -5.83 -18.62
C GLU A 120 -12.10 -5.16 -17.52
N PRO A 121 -11.42 -4.05 -17.83
CA PRO A 121 -10.77 -3.21 -16.83
C PRO A 121 -11.76 -2.71 -15.77
N LEU A 122 -11.34 -2.77 -14.51
CA LEU A 122 -12.13 -2.37 -13.36
C LEU A 122 -11.59 -1.03 -12.84
N PRO A 123 -12.33 0.09 -12.99
CA PRO A 123 -11.88 1.37 -12.49
C PRO A 123 -11.87 1.38 -10.96
N PHE A 124 -10.92 2.12 -10.39
CA PHE A 124 -10.89 2.44 -8.97
C PHE A 124 -10.62 3.94 -8.78
N GLU A 125 -10.89 4.44 -7.59
CA GLU A 125 -10.64 5.84 -7.25
C GLU A 125 -9.49 5.96 -6.24
N ILE A 126 -8.67 6.99 -6.44
CA ILE A 126 -7.63 7.40 -5.50
C ILE A 126 -7.54 8.92 -5.53
N ASP A 127 -7.31 9.51 -4.36
CA ASP A 127 -7.01 10.93 -4.24
C ASP A 127 -5.76 11.32 -5.06
N GLU A 128 -5.83 12.44 -5.78
CA GLU A 128 -4.78 12.88 -6.71
C GLU A 128 -3.43 13.05 -6.02
N PHE A 129 -3.45 13.56 -4.79
CA PHE A 129 -2.25 13.75 -4.00
C PHE A 129 -1.62 12.40 -3.58
N ARG A 130 -2.42 11.45 -3.11
CA ARG A 130 -1.95 10.08 -2.82
C ARG A 130 -1.42 9.36 -4.06
N LYS A 131 -2.10 9.50 -5.19
CA LYS A 131 -1.64 8.98 -6.48
C LYS A 131 -0.28 9.54 -6.86
N HIS A 132 -0.10 10.86 -6.75
CA HIS A 132 1.17 11.52 -7.02
C HIS A 132 2.29 11.01 -6.10
N CYS A 133 2.01 10.84 -4.80
CA CYS A 133 2.99 10.30 -3.85
C CYS A 133 3.44 8.88 -4.23
N LEU A 134 2.48 8.00 -4.54
CA LEU A 134 2.76 6.63 -4.95
C LEU A 134 3.53 6.53 -6.27
N LEU A 135 3.17 7.33 -7.28
CA LEU A 135 3.85 7.33 -8.59
C LEU A 135 5.31 7.79 -8.49
N ASN A 136 5.58 8.76 -7.63
CA ASN A 136 6.91 9.35 -7.48
C ASN A 136 7.73 8.74 -6.34
N GLY A 137 7.18 7.77 -5.60
CA GLY A 137 7.83 7.19 -4.42
C GLY A 137 8.10 8.22 -3.33
N LEU A 138 7.27 9.26 -3.23
CA LEU A 138 7.42 10.33 -2.24
C LEU A 138 6.81 9.87 -0.92
N ASP A 139 7.66 9.70 0.09
CA ASP A 139 7.23 9.57 1.48
C ASP A 139 7.04 10.98 2.10
N GLU A 140 6.36 11.12 3.26
CA GLU A 140 5.98 12.39 3.91
C GLU A 140 7.15 13.42 3.99
N ILE A 141 8.41 12.96 3.98
CA ILE A 141 9.64 13.79 3.95
C ILE A 141 9.86 14.49 2.60
N GLY A 142 9.56 13.84 1.47
CA GLY A 142 9.65 14.45 0.14
C GLY A 142 8.66 15.61 -0.04
N LEU A 143 7.57 15.56 0.72
CA LEU A 143 6.56 16.61 0.79
C LEU A 143 7.01 17.82 1.60
N THR A 144 7.64 17.58 2.77
CA THR A 144 8.25 18.66 3.55
C THR A 144 9.33 19.39 2.74
N LEU A 145 10.04 18.71 1.83
CA LEU A 145 11.00 19.34 0.92
C LEU A 145 10.32 20.26 -0.12
N ASN A 146 9.17 19.88 -0.66
CA ASN A 146 8.39 20.74 -1.56
C ASN A 146 7.78 21.94 -0.83
N GLU A 147 7.34 21.75 0.41
CA GLU A 147 6.88 22.85 1.26
C GLU A 147 8.06 23.70 1.79
N ALA A 148 9.26 23.14 1.95
CA ALA A 148 10.43 23.90 2.41
C ALA A 148 10.79 25.02 1.44
N ASP A 149 10.61 24.84 0.13
CA ASP A 149 10.83 25.92 -0.83
C ASP A 149 9.72 26.98 -0.77
N ALA A 150 8.47 26.59 -0.52
CA ALA A 150 7.37 27.53 -0.28
C ALA A 150 7.53 28.29 1.04
N ILE A 151 7.99 27.62 2.10
CA ILE A 151 8.33 28.21 3.41
C ILE A 151 9.51 29.15 3.25
N ARG A 152 10.60 28.76 2.57
CA ARG A 152 11.74 29.65 2.28
C ARG A 152 11.33 30.87 1.47
N ALA A 153 10.46 30.71 0.47
CA ALA A 153 9.96 31.83 -0.31
C ALA A 153 9.10 32.78 0.53
N TYR A 154 8.26 32.22 1.41
CA TYR A 154 7.46 32.99 2.36
C TYR A 154 8.33 33.71 3.40
N GLU A 155 9.32 33.05 3.99
CA GLU A 155 10.28 33.60 4.95
C GLU A 155 11.12 34.71 4.31
N LYS A 156 11.64 34.50 3.09
CA LYS A 156 12.36 35.54 2.35
C LYS A 156 11.49 36.76 2.06
N GLY A 157 10.25 36.56 1.62
CA GLY A 157 9.30 37.66 1.42
C GLY A 157 8.88 38.32 2.73
N ARG A 158 8.94 37.61 3.86
CA ARG A 158 8.67 38.16 5.19
C ARG A 158 9.85 38.98 5.72
N MET A 159 11.09 38.58 5.45
CA MET A 159 12.29 39.39 5.77
C MET A 159 12.27 40.75 5.05
N GLU A 160 11.74 40.79 3.82
CA GLU A 160 11.61 42.04 3.04
C GLU A 160 10.44 42.92 3.52
N ARG A 161 9.34 42.33 3.97
CA ARG A 161 8.12 43.06 4.41
C ARG A 161 8.10 43.45 5.88
N GLU A 162 8.76 42.65 6.72
CA GLU A 162 8.75 42.78 8.18
C GLU A 162 10.18 42.74 8.75
N PRO A 163 11.10 43.63 8.30
CA PRO A 163 12.50 43.60 8.73
C PRO A 163 12.68 43.77 10.26
N TRP A 164 11.71 44.38 10.94
CA TRP A 164 11.70 44.56 12.40
C TRP A 164 11.42 43.28 13.20
N VAL A 165 10.98 42.19 12.56
CA VAL A 165 10.77 40.87 13.21
C VAL A 165 12.05 40.05 13.25
N PHE A 166 13.00 40.35 12.37
CA PHE A 166 14.29 39.64 12.25
C PHE A 166 15.49 40.50 12.69
N ALA A 167 15.24 41.76 13.02
CA ALA A 167 16.21 42.64 13.65
C ALA A 167 16.02 42.56 15.17
N ASP A 168 16.68 41.58 15.80
CA ASP A 168 16.94 41.66 17.24
C ASP A 168 18.42 42.02 17.46
N HIS A 169 18.63 42.95 18.39
CA HIS A 169 19.86 43.59 18.91
C HIS A 169 21.24 43.05 18.51
#